data_AF-A0A967SPK7-F1
#
_entry.id   AF-A0A967SPK7-F1
#
_cell.length_a   1.000
_cell.length_b   1.000
_cell.length_c   1.000
_cell.angle_alpha   90.00
_cell.angle_beta   90.00
_cell.angle_gamma   90.00
#
_symmetry.space_group_name_H-M   'P 1'
#
loop_
_entity.id
_entity.type
_entity.pdbx_description
1 polymer ?
#
loop_
_entity_poly.entity_id
_entity_poly.type
_entity_poly.pdbx_seq_one_letter_code
_entity_poly.pdbx_strand_id
1 'polypeptide(L)'
;IKMAQAATEDKTLFAPYIQQYASQKSLSWEEVAEHFQIESEQLAKLALCSRPQSTMLSGGILEVADYVGMERSQLKAFVIEVEGRETATKRQNSNQLKNAIKTQSRRGWSWNFIPMLPKKLGWAWGAVILLTILIGAFLFSSAGAANYATLVVNQGQATVVQTNGRNAESVIVTGDEAMAVNSGDRIMLTADATAQVRLIDGSTIDLDPGTEIDVEELVIDDNNYQVRVKVLAGRTLNRVVTV
;
A
#
# COMPACT_ATOMS: atom_id res chain seq x y z
N ILE A 1 -29.95 -4.26 -9.72
CA ILE A 1 -29.49 -2.85 -9.69
C ILE A 1 -29.86 -2.14 -8.37
N LYS A 2 -31.13 -1.99 -7.97
CA LYS A 2 -31.48 -1.27 -6.72
C LYS A 2 -30.75 -1.77 -5.45
N MET A 3 -30.63 -3.09 -5.29
CA MET A 3 -29.87 -3.70 -4.18
C MET A 3 -28.37 -3.39 -4.25
N ALA A 4 -27.80 -3.38 -5.47
CA ALA A 4 -26.41 -2.99 -5.69
C ALA A 4 -26.16 -1.50 -5.44
N GLN A 5 -27.13 -0.63 -5.74
CA GLN A 5 -27.06 0.80 -5.42
C GLN A 5 -27.10 1.04 -3.90
N ALA A 6 -27.89 0.26 -3.15
CA ALA A 6 -27.88 0.35 -1.69
C ALA A 6 -26.52 -0.04 -1.08
N ALA A 7 -25.76 -0.91 -1.75
CA ALA A 7 -24.43 -1.32 -1.34
C ALA A 7 -23.34 -0.25 -1.52
N THR A 8 -23.68 0.93 -2.06
CA THR A 8 -22.74 2.06 -2.24
C THR A 8 -22.24 2.66 -0.92
N GLU A 9 -22.89 2.35 0.21
CA GLU A 9 -22.44 2.76 1.54
C GLU A 9 -21.22 1.94 2.02
N ASP A 10 -21.04 0.72 1.50
CA ASP A 10 -19.92 -0.15 1.84
C ASP A 10 -18.71 0.10 0.94
N LYS A 11 -17.65 0.67 1.52
CA LYS A 11 -16.40 1.03 0.84
C LYS A 11 -15.56 -0.18 0.42
N THR A 12 -15.88 -1.38 0.90
CA THR A 12 -15.15 -2.60 0.56
C THR A 12 -15.62 -3.22 -0.75
N LEU A 13 -16.76 -2.78 -1.27
CA LEU A 13 -17.39 -3.29 -2.49
C LEU A 13 -17.06 -2.45 -3.73
N PHE A 14 -17.40 -2.97 -4.91
CA PHE A 14 -17.31 -2.22 -6.17
C PHE A 14 -18.40 -1.14 -6.33
N ALA A 15 -19.56 -1.28 -5.67
CA ALA A 15 -20.68 -0.37 -5.82
C ALA A 15 -20.34 1.14 -5.71
N PRO A 16 -19.53 1.61 -4.73
CA PRO A 16 -19.17 3.02 -4.61
C PRO A 16 -18.40 3.55 -5.83
N TYR A 17 -17.55 2.71 -6.44
CA TYR A 17 -16.74 3.08 -7.60
C TYR A 17 -17.58 3.23 -8.86
N ILE A 18 -18.53 2.31 -9.04
CA ILE A 18 -19.51 2.37 -10.13
C ILE A 18 -20.35 3.64 -9.99
N GLN A 19 -20.83 3.93 -8.78
CA GLN A 19 -21.58 5.15 -8.49
C GLN A 19 -20.76 6.43 -8.73
N GLN A 20 -19.49 6.43 -8.35
CA GLN A 20 -18.58 7.55 -8.58
C GLN A 20 -18.35 7.78 -10.09
N TYR A 21 -18.09 6.72 -10.85
CA TYR A 21 -17.91 6.81 -12.31
C TYR A 21 -19.18 7.31 -13.00
N ALA A 22 -20.33 6.74 -12.65
CA ALA A 22 -21.65 7.13 -13.13
C ALA A 22 -21.90 8.64 -12.90
N SER A 23 -21.71 9.10 -11.66
CA SER A 23 -21.85 10.51 -11.28
C SER A 23 -20.91 11.43 -12.07
N GLN A 24 -19.63 11.07 -12.20
CA GLN A 24 -18.65 11.86 -12.94
C GLN A 24 -18.99 12.00 -14.43
N LYS A 25 -19.56 10.96 -15.03
CA LYS A 25 -19.94 10.95 -16.44
C LYS A 25 -21.37 11.43 -16.68
N SER A 26 -22.11 11.75 -15.61
CA SER A 26 -23.55 12.02 -15.67
C SER A 26 -24.33 10.89 -16.35
N LEU A 27 -23.92 9.65 -16.08
CA LEU A 27 -24.55 8.43 -16.56
C LEU A 27 -25.35 7.75 -15.44
N SER A 28 -26.40 7.06 -15.81
CA SER A 28 -27.09 6.05 -15.00
C SER A 28 -26.28 4.75 -14.95
N TRP A 29 -26.63 3.84 -14.03
CA TRP A 29 -25.96 2.54 -13.93
C TRP A 29 -26.19 1.68 -15.17
N GLU A 30 -27.37 1.80 -15.77
CA GLU A 30 -27.75 1.14 -17.01
C GLU A 30 -26.90 1.64 -18.18
N GLU A 31 -26.69 2.96 -18.28
CA GLU A 31 -25.80 3.53 -19.29
C GLU A 31 -24.33 3.18 -19.05
N VAL A 32 -23.91 2.99 -17.80
CA VAL A 32 -22.58 2.45 -17.48
C VAL A 32 -22.46 1.00 -17.97
N ALA A 33 -23.47 0.17 -17.76
CA ALA A 33 -23.49 -1.21 -18.27
C ALA A 33 -23.35 -1.23 -19.80
N GLU A 34 -24.14 -0.40 -20.49
CA GLU A 34 -24.08 -0.24 -21.94
C GLU A 34 -22.72 0.26 -22.42
N HIS A 35 -22.14 1.26 -21.73
CA HIS A 35 -20.83 1.83 -22.09
C HIS A 35 -19.71 0.78 -22.10
N PHE A 36 -19.74 -0.16 -21.16
CA PHE A 36 -18.75 -1.23 -21.06
C PHE A 36 -19.17 -2.54 -21.74
N GLN A 37 -20.32 -2.54 -22.43
CA GLN A 37 -20.90 -3.74 -23.06
C GLN A 37 -21.09 -4.90 -22.06
N ILE A 38 -21.45 -4.57 -20.81
CA ILE A 38 -21.70 -5.51 -19.72
C ILE A 38 -23.20 -5.64 -19.53
N GLU A 39 -23.72 -6.83 -19.27
CA GLU A 39 -25.13 -7.01 -18.97
C GLU A 39 -25.49 -6.35 -17.62
N SER A 40 -26.70 -5.80 -17.51
CA SER A 40 -27.17 -5.14 -16.28
C SER A 40 -27.13 -6.06 -15.05
N GLU A 41 -27.33 -7.37 -15.25
CA GLU A 41 -27.22 -8.36 -14.18
C GLU A 41 -25.76 -8.56 -13.73
N GLN A 42 -24.84 -8.65 -14.68
CA GLN A 42 -23.41 -8.77 -14.41
C GLN A 42 -22.89 -7.54 -13.67
N LEU A 43 -23.31 -6.33 -14.07
CA LEU A 43 -22.93 -5.10 -13.36
C LEU A 43 -23.46 -5.10 -11.92
N ALA A 44 -24.68 -5.59 -11.70
CA ALA A 44 -25.26 -5.68 -10.36
C ALA A 44 -24.54 -6.71 -9.48
N LYS A 45 -24.14 -7.87 -10.03
CA LYS A 45 -23.31 -8.86 -9.33
C LYS A 45 -21.94 -8.29 -8.99
N LEU A 46 -21.30 -7.64 -9.96
CA LEU A 46 -19.99 -7.02 -9.80
C LEU A 46 -20.00 -5.99 -8.67
N ALA A 47 -21.03 -5.13 -8.62
CA ALA A 47 -21.17 -4.12 -7.59
C ALA A 47 -21.25 -4.69 -6.16
N LEU A 48 -21.71 -5.94 -6.01
CA LEU A 48 -21.80 -6.64 -4.73
C LEU A 48 -20.54 -7.44 -4.40
N CYS A 49 -19.55 -7.50 -5.31
CA CYS A 49 -18.29 -8.17 -5.06
C CYS A 49 -17.35 -7.28 -4.24
N SER A 50 -16.58 -7.92 -3.36
CA SER A 50 -15.47 -7.30 -2.67
C SER A 50 -14.38 -6.87 -3.64
N ARG A 51 -13.75 -5.73 -3.35
CA ARG A 51 -12.67 -5.19 -4.17
C ARG A 51 -11.41 -6.07 -4.08
N PRO A 52 -10.80 -6.46 -5.22
CA PRO A 52 -9.46 -7.04 -5.24
C PRO A 52 -8.46 -6.04 -4.67
N GLN A 53 -7.67 -6.43 -3.68
CA GLN A 53 -6.60 -5.58 -3.18
C GLN A 53 -5.56 -5.33 -4.28
N SER A 54 -4.99 -4.11 -4.34
CA SER A 54 -4.06 -3.72 -5.41
C SER A 54 -2.82 -4.62 -5.52
N THR A 55 -2.47 -5.31 -4.43
CA THR A 55 -1.37 -6.28 -4.35
C THR A 55 -1.70 -7.65 -4.96
N MET A 56 -2.98 -7.98 -5.12
CA MET A 56 -3.49 -9.26 -5.66
C MET A 56 -4.48 -9.04 -6.81
N LEU A 57 -4.30 -7.97 -7.59
CA LEU A 57 -5.27 -7.58 -8.61
C LEU A 57 -5.53 -8.71 -9.62
N SER A 58 -4.49 -9.43 -10.04
CA SER A 58 -4.61 -10.51 -11.04
C SER A 58 -5.43 -11.71 -10.54
N GLY A 59 -5.16 -12.18 -9.31
CA GLY A 59 -5.87 -13.32 -8.71
C GLY A 59 -7.32 -12.98 -8.34
N GLY A 60 -7.55 -11.82 -7.72
CA GLY A 60 -8.89 -11.38 -7.36
C GLY A 60 -9.78 -11.05 -8.58
N ILE A 61 -9.21 -10.54 -9.67
CA ILE A 61 -9.95 -10.32 -10.92
C ILE A 61 -10.44 -11.65 -11.51
N LEU A 62 -9.68 -12.73 -11.37
CA LEU A 62 -10.04 -14.03 -11.92
C LEU A 62 -11.27 -14.63 -11.21
N GLU A 63 -11.26 -14.63 -9.87
CA GLU A 63 -12.37 -15.13 -9.07
C GLU A 63 -13.65 -14.28 -9.27
N VAL A 64 -13.49 -12.95 -9.31
CA VAL A 64 -14.62 -12.04 -9.56
C VAL A 64 -15.17 -12.19 -10.98
N ALA A 65 -14.30 -12.35 -11.99
CA ALA A 65 -14.74 -12.57 -13.38
C ALA A 65 -15.56 -13.86 -13.51
N ASP A 66 -15.08 -14.95 -12.91
CA ASP A 66 -15.75 -16.25 -12.95
C ASP A 66 -17.11 -16.19 -12.20
N TYR A 67 -17.18 -15.50 -11.05
CA TYR A 67 -18.43 -15.32 -10.30
C TYR A 67 -19.46 -14.44 -11.03
N VAL A 68 -19.01 -13.33 -11.62
CA VAL A 68 -19.88 -12.39 -12.35
C VAL A 68 -20.29 -12.97 -13.70
N GLY A 69 -19.53 -13.91 -14.25
CA GLY A 69 -19.72 -14.48 -15.58
C GLY A 69 -19.26 -13.52 -16.68
N MET A 70 -18.18 -12.78 -16.45
CA MET A 70 -17.62 -11.79 -17.39
C MET A 70 -16.26 -12.25 -17.92
N GLU A 71 -15.89 -11.84 -19.13
CA GLU A 71 -14.54 -12.10 -19.64
C GLU A 71 -13.50 -11.34 -18.80
N ARG A 72 -12.39 -12.01 -18.45
CA ARG A 72 -11.31 -11.44 -17.63
C ARG A 72 -10.73 -10.17 -18.24
N SER A 73 -10.61 -10.11 -19.58
CA SER A 73 -10.10 -8.95 -20.31
C SER A 73 -11.03 -7.74 -20.17
N GLN A 74 -12.35 -7.98 -20.26
CA GLN A 74 -13.40 -6.98 -20.12
C GLN A 74 -13.48 -6.45 -18.68
N LEU A 75 -13.45 -7.35 -17.68
CA LEU A 75 -13.43 -6.94 -16.27
C LEU A 75 -12.18 -6.13 -15.94
N LYS A 76 -11.01 -6.54 -16.43
CA LYS A 76 -9.76 -5.80 -16.23
C LYS A 76 -9.82 -4.40 -16.85
N ALA A 77 -10.34 -4.27 -18.06
CA ALA A 77 -10.52 -2.96 -18.71
C ALA A 77 -11.47 -2.07 -17.90
N PHE A 78 -12.59 -2.63 -17.43
CA PHE A 78 -13.53 -1.95 -16.56
C PHE A 78 -12.89 -1.44 -15.27
N VAL A 79 -12.19 -2.31 -14.53
CA VAL A 79 -11.53 -1.95 -13.27
C VAL A 79 -10.48 -0.86 -13.49
N ILE A 80 -9.66 -0.99 -14.55
CA ILE A 80 -8.66 0.02 -14.89
C ILE A 80 -9.30 1.38 -15.21
N GLU A 81 -10.41 1.40 -15.95
CA GLU A 81 -11.06 2.65 -16.33
C GLU A 81 -11.80 3.32 -15.17
N VAL A 82 -12.47 2.53 -14.33
CA VAL A 82 -13.21 2.99 -13.17
C VAL A 82 -12.26 3.41 -12.03
N GLU A 83 -11.19 2.66 -11.75
CA GLU A 83 -10.21 2.97 -10.70
C GLU A 83 -9.09 3.92 -11.16
N GLY A 84 -8.68 3.85 -12.43
CA GLY A 84 -7.53 4.57 -12.98
C GLY A 84 -7.65 6.09 -12.90
N ARG A 85 -8.85 6.63 -12.64
CA ARG A 85 -9.06 8.08 -12.47
C ARG A 85 -8.96 8.56 -11.03
N GLU A 86 -9.04 7.72 -9.99
CA GLU A 86 -8.74 8.16 -8.62
C GLU A 86 -7.30 8.67 -8.51
N THR A 87 -6.36 7.99 -9.16
CA THR A 87 -4.95 8.39 -9.18
C THR A 87 -4.74 9.69 -9.96
N ALA A 88 -5.47 9.90 -11.07
CA ALA A 88 -5.41 11.12 -11.87
C ALA A 88 -5.98 12.34 -11.14
N THR A 89 -7.12 12.20 -10.46
CA THR A 89 -7.75 13.29 -9.69
C THR A 89 -6.92 13.64 -8.45
N LYS A 90 -6.32 12.67 -7.76
CA LYS A 90 -5.38 12.91 -6.64
C LYS A 90 -4.11 13.63 -7.12
N ARG A 91 -3.59 13.27 -8.29
CA ARG A 91 -2.43 13.93 -8.93
C ARG A 91 -2.78 15.35 -9.38
N GLN A 92 -3.96 15.57 -9.96
CA GLN A 92 -4.43 16.89 -10.39
C GLN A 92 -4.71 17.82 -9.21
N ASN A 93 -5.32 17.34 -8.13
CA ASN A 93 -5.52 18.12 -6.90
C ASN A 93 -4.19 18.48 -6.23
N SER A 94 -3.19 17.57 -6.22
CA SER A 94 -1.85 17.90 -5.75
C SER A 94 -1.15 18.96 -6.61
N ASN A 95 -1.36 18.92 -7.93
CA ASN A 95 -0.80 19.89 -8.87
C ASN A 95 -1.54 21.23 -8.78
N GLN A 96 -2.85 21.24 -8.52
CA GLN A 96 -3.60 22.46 -8.23
C GLN A 96 -3.21 23.07 -6.88
N LEU A 97 -2.96 22.27 -5.83
CA LEU A 97 -2.42 22.76 -4.56
C LEU A 97 -1.03 23.38 -4.76
N LYS A 98 -0.15 22.70 -5.51
CA LYS A 98 1.17 23.21 -5.87
C LYS A 98 1.08 24.50 -6.69
N ASN A 99 0.13 24.60 -7.61
CA ASN A 99 -0.07 25.80 -8.42
C ASN A 99 -0.74 26.94 -7.65
N ALA A 100 -1.64 26.66 -6.71
CA ALA A 100 -2.21 27.64 -5.79
C ALA A 100 -1.12 28.25 -4.87
N ILE A 101 -0.23 27.40 -4.33
CA ILE A 101 0.95 27.83 -3.57
C ILE A 101 1.90 28.66 -4.45
N LYS A 102 2.11 28.26 -5.72
CA LYS A 102 2.97 29.00 -6.66
C LYS A 102 2.37 30.32 -7.13
N THR A 103 1.04 30.45 -7.17
CA THR A 103 0.34 31.67 -7.60
C THR A 103 0.26 32.71 -6.48
N GLN A 104 0.28 32.27 -5.22
CA GLN A 104 0.38 33.18 -4.06
C GLN A 104 1.77 33.81 -3.90
N SER A 105 2.80 33.31 -4.61
CA SER A 105 4.16 33.87 -4.60
C SER A 105 4.43 34.96 -5.66
N ARG A 106 3.43 35.32 -6.49
CA ARG A 106 3.62 36.28 -7.61
C ARG A 106 2.73 37.52 -7.58
N ARG A 107 1.96 37.75 -6.51
CA ARG A 107 1.36 39.07 -6.26
C ARG A 107 2.23 39.84 -5.28
N GLY A 108 2.91 40.84 -5.82
CA GLY A 108 3.89 41.67 -5.14
C GLY A 108 3.38 42.19 -3.80
N TRP A 109 4.10 41.83 -2.74
CA TRP A 109 3.97 42.46 -1.45
C TRP A 109 5.06 43.54 -1.36
N SER A 110 4.63 44.78 -1.51
CA SER A 110 5.46 45.97 -1.29
C SER A 110 5.97 45.97 0.14
N TRP A 111 7.30 46.01 0.29
CA TRP A 111 7.98 46.24 1.55
C TRP A 111 7.72 47.68 2.01
N ASN A 112 6.77 47.86 2.91
CA ASN A 112 6.77 48.96 3.87
C ASN A 112 6.04 48.49 5.12
N PHE A 113 6.64 48.78 6.27
CA PHE A 113 6.29 48.37 7.64
C PHE A 113 6.93 47.07 8.16
N ILE A 114 8.17 47.23 8.63
CA ILE A 114 8.73 46.43 9.72
C ILE A 114 8.60 47.28 11.01
N PRO A 115 7.78 46.92 12.00
CA PRO A 115 8.02 47.33 13.37
C PRO A 115 9.10 46.42 13.99
N MET A 116 10.09 47.06 14.60
CA MET A 116 11.21 46.42 15.30
C MET A 116 10.72 45.48 16.40
N LEU A 117 11.15 44.22 16.34
CA LEU A 117 11.11 43.27 17.47
C LEU A 117 12.53 42.79 17.80
N PRO A 118 12.83 42.53 19.09
CA PRO A 118 14.19 42.50 19.62
C PRO A 118 14.97 41.23 19.26
N LYS A 119 16.25 41.46 18.94
CA LYS A 119 17.24 40.52 18.39
C LYS A 119 17.80 39.50 19.40
N LYS A 120 16.97 38.78 20.15
CA LYS A 120 17.47 37.73 21.06
C LYS A 120 16.52 36.54 21.21
N LEU A 121 16.20 35.82 20.13
CA LEU A 121 15.67 34.44 20.22
C LEU A 121 15.63 33.69 18.86
N GLY A 122 16.65 33.86 18.01
CA GLY A 122 16.59 33.44 16.59
C GLY A 122 17.18 32.07 16.22
N TRP A 123 17.83 31.35 17.14
CA TRP A 123 18.58 30.14 16.78
C TRP A 123 17.86 28.81 17.07
N ALA A 124 16.80 28.81 17.90
CA ALA A 124 16.13 27.57 18.30
C ALA A 124 15.15 27.02 17.25
N TRP A 125 14.59 27.88 16.39
CA TRP A 125 13.54 27.46 15.44
C TRP A 125 14.06 26.92 14.10
N GLY A 126 15.31 27.26 13.72
CA GLY A 126 15.92 26.77 12.48
C GLY A 126 16.25 25.27 12.52
N ALA A 127 16.59 24.74 13.70
CA ALA A 127 16.90 23.32 13.86
C ALA A 127 15.65 22.42 13.78
N VAL A 128 14.50 22.91 14.27
CA VAL A 128 13.25 22.12 14.30
C VAL A 128 12.72 21.86 12.88
N ILE A 129 12.72 22.87 12.02
CA ILE A 129 12.20 22.75 10.64
C ILE A 129 13.09 21.85 9.77
N LEU A 130 14.41 21.91 9.96
CA LEU A 130 15.36 21.08 9.20
C LEU A 130 15.29 19.61 9.65
N LEU A 131 15.02 19.35 10.94
CA LEU A 131 14.75 18.02 11.48
C LEU A 131 13.42 17.44 10.95
N THR A 132 12.38 18.27 10.78
CA THR A 132 11.07 17.79 10.30
C THR A 132 11.10 17.40 8.82
N ILE A 133 11.86 18.11 7.99
CA ILE A 133 12.00 17.79 6.56
C ILE A 133 12.81 16.50 6.35
N LEU A 134 13.79 16.21 7.22
CA LEU A 134 14.56 14.96 7.17
C LEU A 134 13.72 13.74 7.57
N ILE A 135 12.81 13.87 8.54
CA ILE A 135 11.88 12.79 8.92
C ILE A 135 10.83 12.55 7.82
N GLY A 136 10.35 13.61 7.16
CA GLY A 136 9.37 13.48 6.06
C GLY A 136 9.91 12.84 4.78
N ALA A 137 11.22 12.94 4.51
CA ALA A 137 11.84 12.35 3.32
C ALA A 137 12.16 10.86 3.45
N PHE A 138 12.24 10.32 4.69
CA PHE A 138 12.55 8.91 4.90
C PHE A 138 11.31 8.01 4.75
N LEU A 139 10.11 8.53 5.01
CA LEU A 139 8.86 7.76 5.00
C LEU A 139 8.29 7.44 3.60
N PHE A 140 8.89 7.93 2.51
CA PHE A 140 8.32 7.78 1.16
C PHE A 140 9.29 7.21 0.11
N SER A 141 10.46 6.70 0.51
CA SER A 141 11.47 6.17 -0.41
C SER A 141 11.63 4.64 -0.32
N SER A 142 10.54 3.88 -0.36
CA SER A 142 10.59 2.46 -0.73
C SER A 142 9.90 2.27 -2.08
N ALA A 143 10.59 2.69 -3.15
CA ALA A 143 10.17 2.41 -4.51
C ALA A 143 10.51 0.95 -4.86
N GLY A 144 9.49 0.12 -5.09
CA GLY A 144 9.54 -0.84 -6.19
C GLY A 144 9.83 -2.32 -5.91
N ALA A 145 9.74 -2.82 -4.69
CA ALA A 145 9.62 -4.27 -4.47
C ALA A 145 8.18 -4.57 -4.02
N ALA A 146 7.50 -5.49 -4.70
CA ALA A 146 6.27 -6.05 -4.16
C ALA A 146 6.65 -6.79 -2.87
N ASN A 147 6.18 -6.29 -1.73
CA ASN A 147 6.49 -6.87 -0.43
C ASN A 147 5.72 -8.20 -0.30
N TYR A 148 6.38 -9.32 -0.58
CA TYR A 148 5.76 -10.65 -0.50
C TYR A 148 5.79 -11.25 0.91
N ALA A 149 6.56 -10.65 1.81
CA ALA A 149 6.67 -11.04 3.21
C ALA A 149 6.74 -9.81 4.12
N THR A 150 6.21 -9.95 5.34
CA THR A 150 6.22 -8.91 6.36
C THR A 150 6.70 -9.48 7.69
N LEU A 151 7.68 -8.83 8.33
CA LEU A 151 8.17 -9.16 9.66
C LEU A 151 7.34 -8.44 10.72
N VAL A 152 6.85 -9.21 11.69
CA VAL A 152 6.11 -8.71 12.86
C VAL A 152 6.87 -9.15 14.11
N VAL A 153 7.31 -8.19 14.92
CA VAL A 153 7.99 -8.47 16.19
C VAL A 153 6.95 -8.55 17.31
N ASN A 154 6.81 -9.73 17.90
CA ASN A 154 5.84 -9.99 18.97
C ASN A 154 6.40 -9.63 20.35
N GLN A 155 7.70 -9.82 20.55
CA GLN A 155 8.42 -9.50 21.78
C GLN A 155 9.87 -9.14 21.44
N GLY A 156 10.52 -8.30 22.27
CA GLY A 156 11.92 -7.89 22.11
C GLY A 156 12.18 -7.00 20.90
N GLN A 157 13.34 -7.20 20.28
CA GLN A 157 13.86 -6.42 19.16
C GLN A 157 14.36 -7.34 18.04
N ALA A 158 14.11 -6.93 16.80
CA ALA A 158 14.70 -7.53 15.61
C ALA A 158 15.50 -6.48 14.84
N THR A 159 16.66 -6.87 14.34
CA THR A 159 17.47 -6.08 13.42
C THR A 159 17.33 -6.68 12.02
N VAL A 160 16.99 -5.86 11.04
CA VAL A 160 16.93 -6.26 9.63
C VAL A 160 18.01 -5.52 8.85
N VAL A 161 18.89 -6.27 8.19
CA VAL A 161 19.90 -5.72 7.29
C VAL A 161 19.37 -5.88 5.86
N GLN A 162 19.01 -4.75 5.25
CA GLN A 162 18.43 -4.73 3.90
C GLN A 162 19.51 -4.71 2.81
N THR A 163 19.39 -5.63 1.86
CA THR A 163 20.35 -5.76 0.74
C THR A 163 19.96 -4.93 -0.49
N ASN A 164 18.77 -4.31 -0.48
CA ASN A 164 18.22 -3.49 -1.57
C ASN A 164 18.88 -2.11 -1.74
N GLY A 165 20.21 -2.08 -1.91
CA GLY A 165 20.97 -0.93 -2.39
C GLY A 165 21.25 0.15 -1.34
N ARG A 166 20.89 -0.06 -0.07
CA ARG A 166 21.19 0.89 1.01
C ARG A 166 22.00 0.33 2.18
N ASN A 167 22.28 -0.98 2.27
CA ASN A 167 22.87 -1.61 3.46
C ASN A 167 22.30 -0.99 4.74
N ALA A 168 20.99 -0.76 4.75
CA ALA A 168 20.33 -0.05 5.82
C ALA A 168 20.02 -1.08 6.89
N GLU A 169 20.62 -0.89 8.06
CA GLU A 169 20.25 -1.60 9.26
C GLU A 169 19.02 -0.91 9.85
N SER A 170 17.92 -1.66 9.92
CA SER A 170 16.67 -1.21 10.51
C SER A 170 16.42 -2.00 11.79
N VAL A 171 16.21 -1.29 12.89
CA VAL A 171 15.84 -1.87 14.17
C VAL A 171 14.33 -1.76 14.33
N ILE A 172 13.68 -2.88 14.59
CA ILE A 172 12.25 -2.98 14.85
C ILE A 172 12.06 -3.47 16.28
N VAL A 173 11.24 -2.76 17.06
CA VAL A 173 10.89 -3.13 18.42
C VAL A 173 9.44 -3.61 18.46
N THR A 174 9.10 -4.37 19.49
CA THR A 174 7.72 -4.78 19.75
C THR A 174 6.76 -3.60 19.74
N GLY A 175 5.68 -3.69 18.97
CA GLY A 175 4.68 -2.63 18.84
C GLY A 175 4.95 -1.63 17.72
N ASP A 176 6.10 -1.70 17.06
CA ASP A 176 6.35 -0.95 15.83
C ASP A 176 5.52 -1.51 14.65
N GLU A 177 5.37 -0.67 13.61
CA GLU A 177 4.71 -1.08 12.37
C GLU A 177 5.45 -2.26 11.73
N ALA A 178 4.69 -3.21 11.18
CA ALA A 178 5.24 -4.38 10.52
C ALA A 178 6.17 -3.98 9.37
N MET A 179 7.34 -4.59 9.29
CA MET A 179 8.36 -4.22 8.30
C MET A 179 8.34 -5.18 7.11
N ALA A 180 8.43 -4.64 5.91
CA ALA A 180 8.55 -5.45 4.71
C ALA A 180 9.89 -6.22 4.68
N VAL A 181 9.82 -7.49 4.27
CA VAL A 181 10.97 -8.38 4.10
C VAL A 181 11.10 -8.75 2.63
N ASN A 182 12.31 -8.64 2.10
CA ASN A 182 12.64 -8.94 0.71
C ASN A 182 13.65 -10.09 0.61
N SER A 183 13.77 -10.63 -0.60
CA SER A 183 14.88 -11.51 -0.95
C SER A 183 16.21 -10.78 -0.77
N GLY A 184 17.17 -11.47 -0.16
CA GLY A 184 18.48 -10.96 0.22
C GLY A 184 18.52 -10.30 1.61
N ASP A 185 17.39 -10.07 2.28
CA ASP A 185 17.39 -9.47 3.62
C ASP A 185 17.87 -10.48 4.68
N ARG A 186 18.61 -9.97 5.67
CA ARG A 186 19.02 -10.72 6.86
C ARG A 186 18.26 -10.22 8.08
N ILE A 187 17.73 -11.14 8.88
CA ILE A 187 16.95 -10.83 10.08
C ILE A 187 17.65 -11.46 11.29
N MET A 188 17.90 -10.66 12.32
CA MET A 188 18.58 -11.03 13.55
C MET A 188 17.68 -10.67 14.75
N LEU A 189 17.30 -11.66 15.55
CA LEU A 189 16.51 -11.46 16.77
C LEU A 189 17.42 -11.36 17.99
N THR A 190 17.07 -10.52 18.95
CA THR A 190 17.70 -10.55 20.28
C THR A 190 17.32 -11.83 21.04
N ALA A 191 18.08 -12.14 22.10
CA ALA A 191 17.90 -13.38 22.88
C ALA A 191 16.57 -13.45 23.65
N ASP A 192 15.86 -12.33 23.76
CA ASP A 192 14.53 -12.19 24.38
C ASP A 192 13.43 -11.89 23.36
N ALA A 193 13.76 -11.82 22.06
CA ALA A 193 12.81 -11.48 21.02
C ALA A 193 12.06 -12.69 20.46
N THR A 194 10.81 -12.49 20.08
CA THR A 194 10.07 -13.41 19.23
C THR A 194 9.48 -12.64 18.08
N ALA A 195 9.51 -13.21 16.88
CA ALA A 195 8.97 -12.56 15.71
C ALA A 195 8.33 -13.57 14.78
N GLN A 196 7.57 -13.07 13.82
CA GLN A 196 6.91 -13.86 12.81
C GLN A 196 7.12 -13.20 11.45
N VAL A 197 7.59 -13.97 10.48
CA VAL A 197 7.54 -13.58 9.07
C VAL A 197 6.22 -14.08 8.51
N ARG A 198 5.35 -13.15 8.12
CA ARG A 198 4.05 -13.42 7.50
C ARG A 198 4.19 -13.32 5.99
N LEU A 199 3.83 -14.40 5.31
CA LEU A 199 3.81 -14.52 3.86
C LEU A 199 2.45 -14.10 3.32
N ILE A 200 2.40 -13.74 2.04
CA ILE A 200 1.20 -13.16 1.42
C ILE A 200 0.02 -14.15 1.32
N ASP A 201 0.30 -15.45 1.31
CA ASP A 201 -0.69 -16.54 1.32
C ASP A 201 -1.22 -16.85 2.74
N GLY A 202 -0.77 -16.10 3.75
CA GLY A 202 -1.13 -16.32 5.15
C GLY A 202 -0.26 -17.36 5.85
N SER A 203 0.66 -18.02 5.14
CA SER A 203 1.69 -18.87 5.76
C SER A 203 2.61 -18.04 6.65
N THR A 204 3.16 -18.65 7.69
CA THR A 204 3.96 -17.94 8.70
C THR A 204 5.20 -18.71 9.09
N ILE A 205 6.31 -18.00 9.24
CA ILE A 205 7.55 -18.52 9.80
C ILE A 205 7.73 -17.87 11.18
N ASP A 206 7.48 -18.62 12.23
CA ASP A 206 7.72 -18.19 13.61
C ASP A 206 9.23 -18.27 13.89
N LEU A 207 9.79 -17.21 14.49
CA LEU A 207 11.20 -17.08 14.83
C LEU A 207 11.36 -17.07 16.35
N ASP A 208 12.09 -18.06 16.87
CA ASP A 208 12.39 -18.18 18.30
C ASP A 208 13.44 -17.15 18.74
N PRO A 209 13.64 -16.92 20.06
CA PRO A 209 14.65 -16.00 20.54
C PRO A 209 16.08 -16.35 20.13
N GLY A 210 16.85 -15.30 19.79
CA GLY A 210 18.22 -15.43 19.29
C GLY A 210 18.34 -16.02 17.87
N THR A 211 17.24 -16.06 17.12
CA THR A 211 17.23 -16.59 15.75
C THR A 211 17.82 -15.60 14.75
N GLU A 212 18.66 -16.12 13.85
CA GLU A 212 19.23 -15.38 12.72
C GLU A 212 18.90 -16.13 11.42
N ILE A 213 18.33 -15.42 10.46
CA ILE A 213 17.96 -15.98 9.15
C ILE A 213 18.41 -15.08 8.00
N ASP A 214 18.77 -15.72 6.90
CA ASP A 214 18.93 -15.12 5.58
C ASP A 214 17.73 -15.50 4.70
N VAL A 215 17.05 -14.50 4.13
CA VAL A 215 15.99 -14.72 3.16
C VAL A 215 16.64 -14.86 1.78
N GLU A 216 16.92 -16.08 1.34
CA GLU A 216 17.63 -16.33 0.09
C GLU A 216 16.74 -16.15 -1.14
N GLU A 217 15.46 -16.53 -1.03
CA GLU A 217 14.53 -16.52 -2.14
C GLU A 217 13.10 -16.27 -1.66
N LEU A 218 12.43 -15.33 -2.32
CA LEU A 218 11.05 -14.97 -2.06
C LEU A 218 10.37 -14.74 -3.43
N VAL A 219 10.00 -15.83 -4.09
CA VAL A 219 9.33 -15.82 -5.40
C VAL A 219 7.89 -16.24 -5.16
N ILE A 220 6.97 -15.29 -5.34
CA ILE A 220 5.53 -15.55 -5.24
C ILE A 220 4.88 -14.96 -6.47
N ASP A 221 4.55 -15.82 -7.43
CA ASP A 221 3.80 -15.49 -8.64
C ASP A 221 2.69 -16.53 -8.88
N ASP A 222 1.89 -16.33 -9.93
CA ASP A 222 0.72 -17.18 -10.25
C ASP A 222 1.10 -18.65 -10.53
N ASN A 223 2.36 -18.94 -10.87
CA ASN A 223 2.83 -20.27 -11.28
C ASN A 223 3.91 -20.85 -10.35
N ASN A 224 4.51 -20.04 -9.50
CA ASN A 224 5.62 -20.44 -8.64
C ASN A 224 5.50 -19.80 -7.26
N TYR A 225 5.40 -20.66 -6.25
CA TYR A 225 5.47 -20.28 -4.85
C TYR A 225 6.71 -20.91 -4.24
N GLN A 226 7.75 -20.11 -4.05
CA GLN A 226 9.03 -20.56 -3.54
C GLN A 226 9.56 -19.58 -2.50
N VAL A 227 9.63 -20.06 -1.26
CA VAL A 227 10.23 -19.35 -0.13
C VAL A 227 11.40 -20.16 0.38
N ARG A 228 12.60 -19.60 0.27
CA ARG A 228 13.85 -20.21 0.76
C ARG A 228 14.44 -19.30 1.82
N VAL A 229 14.51 -19.83 3.03
CA VAL A 229 15.12 -19.15 4.18
C VAL A 229 16.22 -20.05 4.70
N LYS A 230 17.39 -19.48 4.92
CA LYS A 230 18.53 -20.15 5.53
C LYS A 230 18.64 -19.71 6.98
N VAL A 231 18.53 -20.67 7.90
CA VAL A 231 18.72 -20.42 9.33
C VAL A 231 20.22 -20.45 9.64
N LEU A 232 20.75 -19.33 10.11
CA LEU A 232 22.15 -19.21 10.54
C LEU A 232 22.30 -19.53 12.02
N ALA A 233 21.32 -19.14 12.84
CA ALA A 233 21.26 -19.42 14.27
C ALA A 233 19.81 -19.52 14.77
N GLY A 234 19.62 -20.16 15.93
CA GLY A 234 18.32 -20.29 16.57
C GLY A 234 17.41 -21.36 15.94
N ARG A 235 16.10 -21.12 16.00
CA ARG A 235 15.07 -22.08 15.56
C ARG A 235 13.92 -21.35 14.88
N THR A 236 13.32 -22.05 13.93
CA THR A 236 12.15 -21.55 13.22
C THR A 236 11.06 -22.62 13.19
N LEU A 237 9.81 -22.18 13.18
CA LEU A 237 8.65 -23.04 12.95
C LEU A 237 7.88 -22.49 11.75
N ASN A 238 7.82 -23.28 10.68
CA ASN A 238 7.04 -22.92 9.50
C ASN A 238 5.63 -23.51 9.62
N ARG A 239 4.61 -22.66 9.47
CA ARG A 239 3.21 -23.04 9.36
C ARG A 239 2.72 -22.66 7.98
N VAL A 240 2.37 -23.67 7.19
CA VAL A 240 1.90 -23.50 5.82
C VAL A 240 0.38 -23.56 5.81
N VAL A 241 -0.27 -22.55 5.25
CA VAL A 241 -1.71 -22.56 5.00
C VAL A 241 -1.94 -23.30 3.69
N THR A 242 -2.71 -24.38 3.73
CA THR A 242 -3.16 -25.09 2.52
C THR A 242 -4.56 -24.61 2.19
N VAL A 243 -4.72 -24.01 1.01
CA VAL A 243 -6.02 -23.59 0.44
C VAL A 243 -6.57 -24.71 -0.44
#